data_AF-A0A517WQ21-F1
#
_entry.id   AF-A0A517WQ21-F1
#
_cell.length_a   1.000
_cell.length_b   1.000
_cell.length_c   1.000
_cell.angle_alpha   90.00
_cell.angle_beta   90.00
_cell.angle_gamma   90.00
#
_symmetry.space_group_name_H-M   'P 1'
#
loop_
_entity.id
_entity.type
_entity.pdbx_description
1 polymer ?
#
loop_
_entity_poly.entity_id
_entity_poly.type
_entity_poly.pdbx_seq_one_letter_code
_entity_poly.pdbx_strand_id
1 'polypeptide(L)'
;MRSSSRNILILGLIILTSGCMPGVKVKKNPTDRDTGIRYYRPKPYLLITPSSVKKTLGTGPTQTSETSPSDQFVEMKLDYLPDFSEEYSINVKTGFGTADVQIKLEDGWNLTSINQNLDSKTNENISAAADLVTAFGNVAKPTSLNSSVRGKEKWVVKATNVPLGYYESVIGPDPYCSNKKRLYGWRYVGFAPFNYCPTDICGSKEVYCNDGRAAIYGLTFNDGVMVFSPLGLISYESGSEMTLVPFGDIDDTVRIPQSQKEELQSKIKKKILESISDLELGDKLNVNVELDQGNITKVTLSPGNLHDYSFIADSMGKAIASVKENVEEAVGFTGEVDVVKPMDPASFRLQSIGFE
;
A
#
# COMPACT_ATOMS: atom_id res chain seq x y z
N MET A 1 -24.08 -50.37 -61.25
CA MET A 1 -23.94 -48.95 -60.86
C MET A 1 -24.97 -48.52 -59.78
N ARG A 2 -25.14 -49.25 -58.66
CA ARG A 2 -26.10 -48.91 -57.57
C ARG A 2 -25.47 -48.66 -56.19
N SER A 3 -24.14 -48.71 -56.06
CA SER A 3 -23.42 -48.61 -54.77
C SER A 3 -23.02 -47.17 -54.39
N SER A 4 -22.90 -46.25 -55.35
CA SER A 4 -22.33 -44.91 -55.11
C SER A 4 -23.30 -43.95 -54.39
N SER A 5 -24.63 -44.15 -54.51
CA SER A 5 -25.64 -43.23 -53.95
C SER A 5 -25.87 -43.37 -52.44
N ARG A 6 -25.59 -44.54 -51.83
CA ARG A 6 -25.74 -44.75 -50.37
C ARG A 6 -24.63 -44.07 -49.56
N ASN A 7 -23.42 -43.98 -50.12
CA ASN A 7 -22.28 -43.39 -49.41
C ASN A 7 -22.37 -41.85 -49.33
N ILE A 8 -22.99 -41.20 -50.32
CA ILE A 8 -23.18 -39.73 -50.31
C ILE A 8 -24.19 -39.30 -49.23
N LEU A 9 -25.23 -40.11 -48.98
CA LEU A 9 -26.28 -39.79 -48.00
C LEU A 9 -25.79 -39.95 -46.55
N ILE A 10 -24.90 -40.92 -46.28
CA ILE A 10 -24.26 -41.10 -44.97
C ILE A 10 -23.24 -39.99 -44.68
N LEU A 11 -22.47 -39.56 -45.70
CA LEU A 11 -21.49 -38.46 -45.54
C LEU A 11 -22.19 -37.11 -45.28
N GLY A 12 -23.33 -36.85 -45.91
CA GLY A 12 -24.14 -35.66 -45.66
C GLY A 12 -24.73 -35.58 -44.26
N LEU A 13 -25.08 -36.73 -43.66
CA LEU A 13 -25.63 -36.80 -42.30
C LEU A 13 -24.58 -36.51 -41.21
N ILE A 14 -23.33 -36.94 -41.44
CA ILE A 14 -22.21 -36.74 -40.48
C ILE A 14 -21.80 -35.25 -40.40
N ILE A 15 -21.91 -34.50 -41.49
CA ILE A 15 -21.57 -33.06 -41.51
C ILE A 15 -22.60 -32.25 -40.71
N LEU A 16 -23.87 -32.66 -40.71
CA LEU A 16 -24.96 -31.98 -39.99
C LEU A 16 -24.88 -32.15 -38.45
N THR A 17 -24.16 -33.16 -37.94
CA THR A 17 -24.02 -33.39 -36.49
C THR A 17 -22.83 -32.69 -35.85
N SER A 18 -22.01 -31.95 -36.61
CA SER A 18 -20.77 -31.32 -36.11
C SER A 18 -20.96 -29.99 -35.34
N GLY A 19 -22.19 -29.50 -35.17
CA GLY A 19 -22.47 -28.15 -34.63
C GLY A 19 -22.62 -28.01 -33.10
N CYS A 20 -22.69 -29.10 -32.34
CA CYS A 20 -23.03 -29.06 -30.91
C CYS A 20 -21.84 -29.35 -29.98
N MET A 21 -20.67 -28.77 -30.28
CA MET A 21 -19.51 -28.95 -29.41
C MET A 21 -19.69 -28.14 -28.12
N PRO A 22 -19.50 -28.75 -26.93
CA PRO A 22 -19.48 -28.01 -25.68
C PRO A 22 -18.42 -26.92 -25.73
N GLY A 23 -18.70 -25.77 -25.12
CA GLY A 23 -17.73 -24.68 -25.11
C GLY A 23 -18.17 -23.50 -24.26
N VAL A 24 -17.17 -22.77 -23.78
CA VAL A 24 -17.37 -21.52 -23.06
C VAL A 24 -16.96 -20.36 -23.96
N LYS A 25 -17.90 -19.44 -24.18
CA LYS A 25 -17.66 -18.22 -24.97
C LYS A 25 -17.74 -17.02 -24.06
N VAL A 26 -16.66 -16.25 -24.01
CA VAL A 26 -16.63 -14.95 -23.35
C VAL A 26 -16.89 -13.87 -24.39
N LYS A 27 -17.86 -12.99 -24.13
CA LYS A 27 -18.20 -11.88 -25.00
C LYS A 27 -17.99 -10.57 -24.27
N LYS A 28 -17.23 -9.64 -24.88
CA LYS A 28 -17.07 -8.27 -24.38
C LYS A 28 -18.29 -7.43 -24.78
N ASN A 29 -18.74 -6.55 -23.88
CA ASN A 29 -19.87 -5.64 -24.06
C ASN A 29 -21.15 -6.39 -24.50
N PRO A 30 -21.70 -7.28 -23.66
CA PRO A 30 -22.90 -8.02 -23.99
C PRO A 30 -24.10 -7.08 -24.20
N THR A 31 -24.95 -7.42 -25.17
CA THR A 31 -26.23 -6.74 -25.40
C THR A 31 -27.27 -7.22 -24.40
N ASP A 32 -28.40 -6.52 -24.26
CA ASP A 32 -29.53 -6.95 -23.41
C ASP A 32 -30.08 -8.33 -23.74
N ARG A 33 -29.87 -8.82 -24.96
CA ARG A 33 -30.27 -10.16 -25.41
C ARG A 33 -29.29 -11.28 -25.03
N ASP A 34 -28.17 -10.94 -24.40
CA ASP A 34 -27.16 -11.92 -24.01
C ASP A 34 -27.61 -12.68 -22.75
N THR A 35 -27.63 -14.01 -22.83
CA THR A 35 -28.06 -14.89 -21.74
C THR A 35 -26.91 -15.38 -20.86
N GLY A 36 -25.68 -14.96 -21.14
CA GLY A 36 -24.51 -15.36 -20.37
C GLY A 36 -24.47 -14.74 -18.98
N ILE A 37 -23.68 -15.35 -18.09
CA ILE A 37 -23.41 -14.79 -16.76
C ILE A 37 -22.55 -13.54 -16.93
N ARG A 38 -23.07 -12.39 -16.52
CA ARG A 38 -22.39 -11.10 -16.63
C ARG A 38 -21.40 -10.90 -15.48
N TYR A 39 -20.26 -10.31 -15.78
CA TYR A 39 -19.24 -9.92 -14.81
C TYR A 39 -18.50 -8.68 -15.32
N TYR A 40 -17.81 -7.99 -14.41
CA TYR A 40 -17.09 -6.76 -14.71
C TYR A 40 -15.61 -6.92 -14.39
N ARG A 41 -14.76 -6.18 -15.10
CA ARG A 41 -13.36 -6.10 -14.68
C ARG A 41 -13.23 -5.26 -13.41
N PRO A 42 -12.38 -5.67 -12.46
CA PRO A 42 -12.02 -4.83 -11.33
C PRO A 42 -11.23 -3.61 -11.82
N LYS A 43 -11.57 -2.44 -11.30
CA LYS A 43 -10.82 -1.21 -11.52
C LYS A 43 -10.43 -0.58 -10.18
N PRO A 44 -9.16 -0.16 -10.02
CA PRO A 44 -8.72 0.46 -8.79
C PRO A 44 -9.27 1.88 -8.66
N TYR A 45 -9.83 2.18 -7.50
CA TYR A 45 -10.24 3.49 -7.05
C TYR A 45 -9.52 3.83 -5.76
N LEU A 46 -9.23 5.11 -5.57
CA LEU A 46 -8.67 5.64 -4.35
C LEU A 46 -9.82 6.22 -3.51
N LEU A 47 -10.11 5.59 -2.38
CA LEU A 47 -11.10 6.04 -1.42
C LEU A 47 -10.42 6.97 -0.42
N ILE A 48 -10.97 8.18 -0.26
CA ILE A 48 -10.55 9.17 0.73
C ILE A 48 -11.66 9.31 1.78
N THR A 49 -11.31 9.04 3.04
CA THR A 49 -12.21 9.15 4.19
C THR A 49 -11.59 10.04 5.28
N PRO A 50 -12.39 10.63 6.18
CA PRO A 50 -11.83 11.34 7.34
C PRO A 50 -10.92 10.42 8.15
N SER A 51 -9.75 10.91 8.53
CA SER A 51 -8.92 10.18 9.49
C SER A 51 -9.57 10.23 10.87
N SER A 52 -9.45 9.14 11.62
CA SER A 52 -9.99 9.02 12.97
C SER A 52 -8.86 9.21 13.96
N VAL A 53 -8.91 10.26 14.78
CA VAL A 53 -7.95 10.48 15.86
C VAL A 53 -8.51 9.85 17.12
N LYS A 54 -7.79 8.88 17.67
CA LYS A 54 -8.11 8.28 18.96
C LYS A 54 -7.60 9.21 20.06
N LYS A 55 -8.51 9.86 20.77
CA LYS A 55 -8.17 10.58 21.99
C LYS A 55 -8.32 9.63 23.17
N THR A 56 -7.22 9.34 23.85
CA THR A 56 -7.25 8.60 25.11
C THR A 56 -7.59 9.58 26.22
N LEU A 57 -8.81 9.48 26.77
CA LEU A 57 -9.25 10.30 27.89
C LEU A 57 -9.13 9.50 29.19
N GLY A 58 -8.38 10.06 30.16
CA GLY A 58 -8.24 9.54 31.52
C GLY A 58 -6.82 9.06 31.87
N THR A 59 -6.38 9.38 33.09
CA THR A 59 -5.06 9.00 33.67
C THR A 59 -5.15 7.78 34.62
N GLY A 60 -6.20 6.97 34.50
CA GLY A 60 -6.45 5.81 35.39
C GLY A 60 -6.53 4.47 34.65
N PRO A 61 -6.77 3.36 35.38
CA PRO A 61 -6.92 2.01 34.81
C PRO A 61 -8.15 1.85 33.89
N THR A 62 -9.03 2.85 33.86
CA THR A 62 -10.20 2.93 32.98
C THR A 62 -9.95 3.98 31.90
N GLN A 63 -9.08 3.66 30.94
CA GLN A 63 -8.89 4.52 29.76
C GLN A 63 -10.06 4.32 28.80
N THR A 64 -10.78 5.40 28.49
CA THR A 64 -11.80 5.39 27.44
C THR A 64 -11.19 6.02 26.19
N SER A 65 -11.12 5.26 25.10
CA SER A 65 -10.67 5.78 23.81
C SER A 65 -11.87 6.33 23.05
N GLU A 66 -11.95 7.65 22.93
CA GLU A 66 -12.94 8.29 22.07
C GLU A 66 -12.35 8.47 20.67
N THR A 67 -13.10 8.08 19.65
CA THR A 67 -12.67 8.21 18.25
C THR A 67 -13.43 9.37 17.63
N SER A 68 -12.73 10.47 17.33
CA SER A 68 -13.31 11.64 16.65
C SER A 68 -12.69 11.80 15.27
N PRO A 69 -13.47 12.19 14.24
CA PRO A 69 -12.91 12.53 12.93
C PRO A 69 -12.00 13.76 13.06
N SER A 70 -10.88 13.75 12.35
CA SER A 70 -9.97 14.88 12.23
C SER A 70 -10.28 15.69 10.99
N ASP A 71 -10.36 17.01 11.15
CA ASP A 71 -10.57 17.95 10.03
C ASP A 71 -9.29 18.17 9.20
N GLN A 72 -8.12 17.78 9.72
CA GLN A 72 -6.82 18.05 9.08
C GLN A 72 -6.22 16.85 8.37
N PHE A 73 -6.69 15.65 8.67
CA PHE A 73 -6.10 14.41 8.16
C PHE A 73 -7.16 13.55 7.47
N VAL A 74 -6.77 12.96 6.36
CA VAL A 74 -7.59 12.00 5.62
C VAL A 74 -6.89 10.65 5.55
N GLU A 75 -7.68 9.59 5.63
CA GLU A 75 -7.26 8.22 5.36
C GLU A 75 -7.50 7.91 3.88
N MET A 76 -6.47 7.37 3.23
CA MET A 76 -6.52 6.90 1.85
C MET A 76 -6.54 5.37 1.86
N LYS A 77 -7.38 4.78 1.02
CA LYS A 77 -7.46 3.34 0.81
C LYS A 77 -7.61 3.04 -0.68
N LEU A 78 -6.85 2.07 -1.19
CA LEU A 78 -7.10 1.52 -2.51
C LEU A 78 -8.23 0.50 -2.44
N ASP A 79 -9.26 0.68 -3.26
CA ASP A 79 -10.45 -0.17 -3.34
C ASP A 79 -10.66 -0.62 -4.79
N TYR A 80 -11.13 -1.85 -5.00
CA TYR A 80 -11.38 -2.37 -6.34
C TYR A 80 -12.89 -2.49 -6.55
N LEU A 81 -13.42 -1.76 -7.53
CA LEU A 81 -14.85 -1.71 -7.84
C LEU A 81 -15.11 -2.15 -9.29
N PRO A 82 -16.35 -2.52 -9.65
CA PRO A 82 -16.68 -2.91 -11.01
C PRO A 82 -16.45 -1.77 -12.02
N ASP A 83 -15.79 -2.08 -13.14
CA ASP A 83 -15.70 -1.20 -14.29
C ASP A 83 -16.82 -1.47 -15.29
N PHE A 84 -17.85 -0.63 -15.27
CA PHE A 84 -19.03 -0.76 -16.15
C PHE A 84 -18.71 -0.52 -17.63
N SER A 85 -17.55 0.06 -17.96
CA SER A 85 -17.10 0.17 -19.35
C SER A 85 -16.49 -1.14 -19.89
N GLU A 86 -16.17 -2.07 -18.99
CA GLU A 86 -15.53 -3.35 -19.28
C GLU A 86 -16.42 -4.50 -18.75
N GLU A 87 -17.67 -4.54 -19.24
CA GLU A 87 -18.63 -5.63 -18.99
C GLU A 87 -18.36 -6.82 -19.92
N TYR A 88 -18.47 -8.03 -19.38
CA TYR A 88 -18.30 -9.28 -20.10
C TYR A 88 -19.44 -10.25 -19.77
N SER A 89 -19.80 -11.13 -20.71
CA SER A 89 -20.69 -12.27 -20.44
C SER A 89 -20.00 -13.61 -20.72
N ILE A 90 -20.23 -14.58 -19.84
CA ILE A 90 -19.80 -15.97 -19.99
C ILE A 90 -20.99 -16.80 -20.45
N ASN A 91 -20.97 -17.26 -21.69
CA ASN A 91 -21.94 -18.19 -22.23
C ASN A 91 -21.37 -19.60 -22.19
N VAL A 92 -21.96 -20.44 -21.34
CA VAL A 92 -21.61 -21.86 -21.24
C VAL A 92 -22.57 -22.65 -22.12
N LYS A 93 -22.04 -23.34 -23.13
CA LYS A 93 -22.80 -24.30 -23.94
C LYS A 93 -22.45 -25.71 -23.49
N THR A 94 -23.43 -26.38 -22.90
CA THR A 94 -23.35 -27.81 -22.62
C THR A 94 -23.65 -28.57 -23.93
N GLY A 95 -22.71 -29.38 -24.39
CA GLY A 95 -22.89 -30.20 -25.60
C GLY A 95 -23.64 -31.49 -25.29
N PHE A 96 -23.50 -32.51 -26.13
CA PHE A 96 -23.95 -33.88 -25.82
C PHE A 96 -23.04 -34.50 -24.75
N GLY A 97 -23.32 -34.20 -23.48
CA GLY A 97 -22.59 -34.70 -22.31
C GLY A 97 -22.86 -33.87 -21.05
N THR A 98 -22.39 -34.33 -19.90
CA THR A 98 -22.37 -33.56 -18.65
C THR A 98 -21.16 -32.62 -18.67
N ALA A 99 -21.40 -31.32 -18.54
CA ALA A 99 -20.35 -30.33 -18.38
C ALA A 99 -20.57 -29.61 -17.04
N ASP A 100 -19.69 -29.89 -16.08
CA ASP A 100 -19.71 -29.25 -14.78
C ASP A 100 -18.85 -27.99 -14.82
N VAL A 101 -19.50 -26.86 -15.10
CA VAL A 101 -18.89 -25.54 -15.11
C VAL A 101 -19.29 -24.80 -13.84
N GLN A 102 -18.33 -24.59 -12.95
CA GLN A 102 -18.51 -23.81 -11.73
C GLN A 102 -17.84 -22.44 -11.91
N ILE A 103 -18.66 -21.41 -12.04
CA ILE A 103 -18.22 -20.02 -12.09
C ILE A 103 -18.37 -19.45 -10.67
N LYS A 104 -17.29 -18.87 -10.13
CA LYS A 104 -17.34 -18.15 -8.85
C LYS A 104 -17.17 -16.66 -9.11
N LEU A 105 -18.16 -15.91 -8.65
CA LEU A 105 -18.12 -14.46 -8.59
C LEU A 105 -17.97 -14.06 -7.12
N GLU A 106 -17.02 -13.18 -6.84
CA GLU A 106 -16.98 -12.43 -5.59
C GLU A 106 -17.89 -11.20 -5.71
N ASP A 107 -18.63 -10.92 -4.65
CA ASP A 107 -19.59 -9.81 -4.55
C ASP A 107 -20.62 -9.75 -5.70
N GLY A 108 -20.82 -10.87 -6.40
CA GLY A 108 -21.75 -10.99 -7.53
C GLY A 108 -21.29 -10.36 -8.83
N TRP A 109 -20.09 -9.76 -8.91
CA TRP A 109 -19.61 -9.06 -10.11
C TRP A 109 -18.17 -9.38 -10.50
N ASN A 110 -17.31 -9.76 -9.55
CA ASN A 110 -15.89 -9.98 -9.77
C ASN A 110 -15.60 -11.46 -10.06
N LEU A 111 -15.20 -11.79 -11.28
CA LEU A 111 -14.87 -13.16 -11.63
C LEU A 111 -13.54 -13.60 -10.99
N THR A 112 -13.62 -14.45 -9.96
CA THR A 112 -12.44 -14.93 -9.23
C THR A 112 -11.96 -16.30 -9.68
N SER A 113 -12.86 -17.15 -10.19
CA SER A 113 -12.47 -18.45 -10.75
C SER A 113 -13.52 -19.00 -11.72
N ILE A 114 -13.03 -19.76 -12.71
CA ILE A 114 -13.84 -20.63 -13.56
C ILE A 114 -13.23 -22.03 -13.43
N ASN A 115 -13.96 -22.96 -12.80
CA ASN A 115 -13.60 -24.37 -12.78
C ASN A 115 -14.46 -25.10 -13.81
N GLN A 116 -13.82 -25.85 -14.70
CA GLN A 116 -14.51 -26.68 -15.69
C GLN A 116 -13.98 -28.11 -15.58
N ASN A 117 -14.84 -29.03 -15.17
CA ASN A 117 -14.57 -30.46 -15.33
C ASN A 117 -15.20 -30.89 -16.65
N LEU A 118 -14.39 -30.96 -17.70
CA LEU A 118 -14.77 -31.52 -18.99
C LEU A 118 -14.17 -32.93 -19.07
N ASP A 119 -15.00 -33.93 -19.38
CA ASP A 119 -14.53 -35.29 -19.58
C ASP A 119 -13.44 -35.30 -20.68
N SER A 120 -12.27 -35.79 -20.29
CA SER A 120 -10.90 -35.54 -20.76
C SER A 120 -10.55 -35.88 -22.22
N LYS A 121 -11.50 -35.90 -23.17
CA LYS A 121 -11.23 -36.23 -24.58
C LYS A 121 -11.13 -35.05 -25.54
N THR A 122 -11.20 -33.82 -25.04
CA THR A 122 -11.03 -32.59 -25.83
C THR A 122 -10.05 -31.64 -25.15
N ASN A 123 -8.76 -32.02 -25.17
CA ASN A 123 -7.66 -31.30 -24.49
C ASN A 123 -7.27 -29.94 -25.12
N GLU A 124 -7.87 -29.55 -26.25
CA GLU A 124 -7.36 -28.41 -27.04
C GLU A 124 -8.03 -27.07 -26.70
N ASN A 125 -9.25 -27.05 -26.13
CA ASN A 125 -9.97 -25.79 -25.84
C ASN A 125 -9.80 -25.24 -24.42
N ILE A 126 -9.19 -26.02 -23.50
CA ILE A 126 -8.98 -25.59 -22.10
C ILE A 126 -7.89 -24.50 -22.01
N SER A 127 -6.91 -24.49 -22.93
CA SER A 127 -5.80 -23.52 -22.91
C SER A 127 -6.29 -22.07 -23.04
N ALA A 128 -7.26 -21.78 -23.91
CA ALA A 128 -7.71 -20.41 -24.14
C ALA A 128 -8.43 -19.78 -22.93
N ALA A 129 -9.13 -20.58 -22.12
CA ALA A 129 -9.76 -20.12 -20.89
C ALA A 129 -8.73 -19.99 -19.76
N ALA A 130 -7.75 -20.90 -19.69
CA ALA A 130 -6.64 -20.82 -18.75
C ALA A 130 -5.76 -19.61 -19.03
N ASP A 131 -5.44 -19.32 -20.30
CA ASP A 131 -4.64 -18.16 -20.70
C ASP A 131 -5.35 -16.84 -20.39
N LEU A 132 -6.69 -16.78 -20.50
CA LEU A 132 -7.46 -15.62 -20.06
C LEU A 132 -7.39 -15.43 -18.52
N VAL A 133 -7.54 -16.51 -17.74
CA VAL A 133 -7.40 -16.44 -16.28
C VAL A 133 -5.97 -16.10 -15.86
N THR A 134 -4.96 -16.57 -16.61
CA THR A 134 -3.53 -16.36 -16.29
C THR A 134 -3.02 -14.99 -16.73
N ALA A 135 -3.47 -14.47 -17.88
CA ALA A 135 -3.17 -13.11 -18.33
C ALA A 135 -3.76 -12.05 -17.39
N PHE A 136 -4.90 -12.34 -16.76
CA PHE A 136 -5.44 -11.53 -15.68
C PHE A 136 -4.71 -11.83 -14.36
N GLY A 137 -4.37 -13.08 -14.10
CA GLY A 137 -3.71 -13.53 -12.87
C GLY A 137 -2.29 -13.00 -12.62
N ASN A 138 -1.56 -12.58 -13.66
CA ASN A 138 -0.20 -12.05 -13.53
C ASN A 138 -0.09 -10.51 -13.53
N VAL A 139 -1.12 -9.79 -13.99
CA VAL A 139 -1.11 -8.31 -14.03
C VAL A 139 -2.09 -7.68 -13.03
N ALA A 140 -3.14 -8.40 -12.64
CA ALA A 140 -3.99 -8.07 -11.51
C ALA A 140 -4.88 -9.28 -11.25
N LYS A 141 -4.46 -10.22 -10.39
CA LYS A 141 -5.50 -10.93 -9.64
C LYS A 141 -6.24 -9.82 -8.90
N PRO A 142 -7.54 -9.55 -9.16
CA PRO A 142 -8.39 -9.12 -8.07
C PRO A 142 -8.46 -10.32 -7.17
N THR A 143 -7.39 -10.49 -6.41
CA THR A 143 -7.44 -11.29 -5.23
C THR A 143 -8.55 -10.57 -4.48
N SER A 144 -9.68 -11.25 -4.33
CA SER A 144 -10.33 -11.36 -3.04
C SER A 144 -9.21 -11.58 -2.02
N LEU A 145 -8.49 -10.51 -1.72
CA LEU A 145 -7.44 -10.48 -0.72
C LEU A 145 -8.24 -10.85 0.50
N ASN A 146 -8.13 -12.12 0.90
CA ASN A 146 -8.28 -12.54 2.28
C ASN A 146 -7.67 -11.39 3.08
N SER A 147 -8.54 -10.54 3.60
CA SER A 147 -8.24 -9.21 4.13
C SER A 147 -7.61 -9.35 5.52
N SER A 148 -6.79 -10.38 5.66
CA SER A 148 -6.36 -10.95 6.91
C SER A 148 -4.83 -11.05 7.03
N VAL A 149 -4.03 -10.86 5.96
CA VAL A 149 -2.55 -10.98 6.07
C VAL A 149 -1.74 -9.92 5.30
N ARG A 150 -2.33 -9.14 4.38
CA ARG A 150 -1.69 -7.88 3.92
C ARG A 150 -2.42 -6.76 4.65
N GLY A 151 -1.78 -6.20 5.68
CA GLY A 151 -2.35 -5.09 6.44
C GLY A 151 -2.92 -4.09 5.44
N LYS A 152 -4.19 -3.70 5.62
CA LYS A 152 -4.75 -2.58 4.86
C LYS A 152 -3.85 -1.40 5.19
N GLU A 153 -2.89 -1.12 4.33
CA GLU A 153 -2.00 0.01 4.51
C GLU A 153 -2.90 1.24 4.41
N LYS A 154 -3.18 1.80 5.58
CA LYS A 154 -3.96 3.00 5.74
C LYS A 154 -2.96 4.14 5.63
N TRP A 155 -3.01 4.88 4.53
CA TRP A 155 -2.18 6.07 4.40
C TRP A 155 -2.96 7.24 4.96
N VAL A 156 -2.49 7.77 6.09
CA VAL A 156 -3.06 8.97 6.69
C VAL A 156 -2.17 10.15 6.30
N VAL A 157 -2.77 11.16 5.69
CA VAL A 157 -2.06 12.33 5.16
C VAL A 157 -2.78 13.60 5.57
N LYS A 158 -2.00 14.65 5.82
CA LYS A 158 -2.57 15.98 6.04
C LYS A 158 -3.20 16.46 4.75
N ALA A 159 -4.43 16.97 4.81
CA ALA A 159 -5.15 17.41 3.62
C ALA A 159 -5.91 18.72 3.87
N THR A 160 -6.06 19.53 2.82
CA THR A 160 -6.93 20.70 2.83
C THR A 160 -7.72 20.78 1.52
N ASN A 161 -9.01 21.11 1.64
CA ASN A 161 -9.94 21.20 0.51
C ASN A 161 -9.99 19.93 -0.36
N VAL A 162 -9.83 18.74 0.24
CA VAL A 162 -9.93 17.46 -0.46
C VAL A 162 -11.34 16.89 -0.29
N PRO A 163 -12.14 16.75 -1.36
CA PRO A 163 -13.42 16.07 -1.29
C PRO A 163 -13.28 14.63 -0.78
N LEU A 164 -14.14 14.23 0.12
CA LEU A 164 -14.23 12.85 0.59
C LEU A 164 -14.96 11.99 -0.45
N GLY A 165 -14.56 10.73 -0.60
CA GLY A 165 -15.16 9.79 -1.54
C GLY A 165 -14.14 9.09 -2.44
N TYR A 166 -14.62 8.55 -3.56
CA TYR A 166 -13.82 7.80 -4.51
C TYR A 166 -13.19 8.70 -5.57
N TYR A 167 -11.97 8.33 -5.93
CA TYR A 167 -11.20 8.93 -7.00
C TYR A 167 -10.75 7.85 -7.98
N GLU A 168 -10.71 8.22 -9.25
CA GLU A 168 -10.28 7.36 -10.35
C GLU A 168 -8.93 7.83 -10.88
N SER A 169 -8.04 6.90 -11.18
CA SER A 169 -6.75 7.22 -11.80
C SER A 169 -6.94 7.77 -13.21
N VAL A 170 -6.32 8.92 -13.50
CA VAL A 170 -6.27 9.52 -14.85
C VAL A 170 -4.97 9.10 -15.50
N ILE A 171 -5.04 8.13 -16.41
CA ILE A 171 -3.88 7.60 -17.14
C ILE A 171 -4.02 7.98 -18.61
N GLY A 172 -2.97 8.57 -19.18
CA GLY A 172 -2.94 8.95 -20.59
C GLY A 172 -1.56 8.71 -21.22
N PRO A 173 -1.46 8.79 -22.55
CA PRO A 173 -0.17 8.78 -23.22
C PRO A 173 0.64 10.04 -22.83
N ASP A 174 1.93 9.88 -22.55
CA ASP A 174 2.84 11.01 -22.36
C ASP A 174 3.19 11.63 -23.73
N PRO A 175 2.86 12.91 -23.99
CA PRO A 175 3.15 13.55 -25.26
C PRO A 175 4.66 13.70 -25.54
N TYR A 176 5.50 13.65 -24.51
CA TYR A 176 6.95 13.80 -24.61
C TYR A 176 7.70 12.46 -24.56
N CYS A 177 7.08 11.41 -24.01
CA CYS A 177 7.71 10.09 -23.86
C CYS A 177 7.00 8.99 -24.68
N SER A 178 7.55 8.69 -25.87
CA SER A 178 7.42 7.47 -26.68
C SER A 178 6.33 6.45 -26.25
N ASN A 179 5.05 6.75 -26.48
CA ASN A 179 3.90 5.85 -26.23
C ASN A 179 3.78 5.26 -24.81
N LYS A 180 4.46 5.82 -23.81
CA LYS A 180 4.34 5.35 -22.44
C LYS A 180 3.07 5.93 -21.82
N LYS A 181 2.28 5.07 -21.17
CA LYS A 181 1.16 5.51 -20.33
C LYS A 181 1.72 6.08 -19.04
N ARG A 182 1.19 7.23 -18.62
CA ARG A 182 1.57 7.91 -17.40
C ARG A 182 0.33 8.23 -16.57
N LEU A 183 0.47 8.11 -15.25
CA LEU A 183 -0.53 8.60 -14.30
C LEU A 183 -0.41 10.12 -14.20
N TYR A 184 -1.45 10.84 -14.62
CA TYR A 184 -1.55 12.29 -14.55
C TYR A 184 -2.14 12.78 -13.23
N GLY A 185 -2.86 11.92 -12.52
CA GLY A 185 -3.45 12.24 -11.23
C GLY A 185 -4.70 11.41 -10.95
N TRP A 186 -5.55 11.92 -10.07
CA TRP A 186 -6.74 11.24 -9.59
C TRP A 186 -7.95 12.15 -9.74
N ARG A 187 -8.97 11.75 -10.51
CA ARG A 187 -10.21 12.51 -10.72
C ARG A 187 -11.24 12.13 -9.66
N TYR A 188 -11.88 13.11 -9.04
CA TYR A 188 -12.98 12.86 -8.11
C TYR A 188 -14.22 12.28 -8.80
N VAL A 189 -14.79 11.21 -8.26
CA VAL A 189 -15.98 10.52 -8.78
C VAL A 189 -17.20 10.66 -7.84
N GLY A 190 -16.98 10.99 -6.57
CA GLY A 190 -18.04 11.08 -5.57
C GLY A 190 -18.08 9.90 -4.61
N PHE A 191 -19.15 9.81 -3.80
CA PHE A 191 -19.37 8.68 -2.87
C PHE A 191 -20.07 7.48 -3.50
N ALA A 192 -20.66 7.66 -4.68
CA ALA A 192 -21.23 6.60 -5.49
C ALA A 192 -20.52 6.63 -6.86
N PRO A 193 -19.77 5.58 -7.25
CA PRO A 193 -19.23 5.49 -8.60
C PRO A 193 -20.34 5.32 -9.66
N PHE A 194 -21.59 5.12 -9.23
CA PHE A 194 -22.76 4.86 -10.07
C PHE A 194 -23.79 5.99 -9.95
N ASN A 195 -23.40 7.23 -10.26
CA ASN A 195 -24.41 8.28 -10.36
C ASN A 195 -25.30 8.02 -11.60
N TYR A 196 -26.52 7.54 -11.31
CA TYR A 196 -27.65 7.38 -12.22
C TYR A 196 -28.18 8.76 -12.66
N CYS A 197 -27.51 9.46 -13.59
CA CYS A 197 -28.11 10.57 -14.35
C CYS A 197 -27.19 11.07 -15.49
N PRO A 198 -27.78 11.38 -16.66
CA PRO A 198 -28.18 10.46 -17.72
C PRO A 198 -26.97 9.91 -18.51
N THR A 199 -27.00 8.60 -18.74
CA THR A 199 -26.05 7.82 -19.56
C THR A 199 -26.42 7.86 -21.03
N ASP A 200 -26.51 9.06 -21.63
CA ASP A 200 -26.13 9.10 -23.04
C ASP A 200 -24.62 8.81 -23.05
N ILE A 201 -24.29 7.53 -23.28
CA ILE A 201 -22.91 7.02 -23.47
C ILE A 201 -22.29 7.62 -24.77
N CYS A 202 -22.94 8.61 -25.37
CA CYS A 202 -22.34 9.54 -26.33
C CYS A 202 -21.44 10.55 -25.59
N GLY A 203 -20.35 10.06 -25.03
CA GLY A 203 -19.23 10.89 -24.61
C GLY A 203 -19.13 11.07 -23.10
N SER A 204 -18.28 10.26 -22.49
CA SER A 204 -17.10 10.86 -21.87
C SER A 204 -16.49 11.81 -22.91
N LYS A 205 -16.99 13.04 -22.98
CA LYS A 205 -16.42 14.08 -23.82
C LYS A 205 -14.98 14.10 -23.37
N GLU A 206 -14.04 13.79 -24.26
CA GLU A 206 -12.63 13.91 -23.93
C GLU A 206 -12.43 15.34 -23.46
N VAL A 207 -12.29 15.49 -22.15
CA VAL A 207 -12.00 16.78 -21.57
C VAL A 207 -10.50 16.93 -21.78
N TYR A 208 -10.14 17.68 -22.81
CA TYR A 208 -8.74 18.05 -23.00
C TYR A 208 -8.33 18.92 -21.82
N CYS A 209 -7.14 18.67 -21.28
CA CYS A 209 -6.60 19.39 -20.11
C CYS A 209 -6.61 20.93 -20.28
N ASN A 210 -6.77 21.43 -21.51
CA ASN A 210 -6.65 22.84 -21.89
C ASN A 210 -7.97 23.53 -22.26
N ASP A 211 -9.14 22.88 -22.17
CA ASP A 211 -10.40 23.51 -22.64
C ASP A 211 -10.86 24.68 -21.74
N GLY A 212 -10.26 24.89 -20.56
CA GLY A 212 -10.54 26.02 -19.64
C GLY A 212 -11.95 26.07 -19.05
N ARG A 213 -12.93 25.42 -19.70
CA ARG A 213 -14.34 25.31 -19.35
C ARG A 213 -14.66 24.03 -18.59
N ALA A 214 -13.75 23.06 -18.62
CA ALA A 214 -13.84 21.80 -17.89
C ALA A 214 -12.47 21.51 -17.28
N ALA A 215 -12.07 22.32 -16.29
CA ALA A 215 -10.87 22.03 -15.53
C ALA A 215 -11.05 20.66 -14.86
N ILE A 216 -10.22 19.69 -15.26
CA ILE A 216 -10.14 18.42 -14.54
C ILE A 216 -9.38 18.72 -13.25
N TYR A 217 -9.98 18.40 -12.11
CA TYR A 217 -9.32 18.51 -10.82
C TYR A 217 -8.77 17.16 -10.39
N GLY A 218 -7.67 17.18 -9.64
CA GLY A 218 -7.19 16.00 -8.97
C GLY A 218 -6.36 16.27 -7.74
N LEU A 219 -5.95 15.18 -7.11
CA LEU A 219 -5.13 15.21 -5.90
C LEU A 219 -3.67 15.51 -6.27
N THR A 220 -3.12 16.53 -5.63
CA THR A 220 -1.69 16.86 -5.66
C THR A 220 -1.19 17.10 -4.23
N PHE A 221 0.13 17.18 -4.06
CA PHE A 221 0.76 17.53 -2.79
C PHE A 221 1.44 18.88 -2.92
N ASN A 222 1.12 19.80 -2.01
CA ASN A 222 1.79 21.09 -1.87
C ASN A 222 2.37 21.17 -0.45
N ASP A 223 3.69 21.27 -0.32
CA ASP A 223 4.40 21.31 0.96
C ASP A 223 4.02 20.15 1.91
N GLY A 224 3.86 18.94 1.37
CA GLY A 224 3.45 17.74 2.13
C GLY A 224 1.97 17.70 2.53
N VAL A 225 1.17 18.70 2.14
CA VAL A 225 -0.28 18.73 2.34
C VAL A 225 -0.97 18.32 1.05
N MET A 226 -1.84 17.32 1.13
CA MET A 226 -2.68 16.93 0.01
C MET A 226 -3.73 18.00 -0.27
N VAL A 227 -3.83 18.42 -1.53
CA VAL A 227 -4.78 19.43 -1.97
C VAL A 227 -5.49 18.98 -3.24
N PHE A 228 -6.76 19.36 -3.38
CA PHE A 228 -7.51 19.17 -4.60
C PHE A 228 -7.31 20.38 -5.51
N SER A 229 -6.60 20.20 -6.62
CA SER A 229 -6.20 21.29 -7.52
C SER A 229 -6.52 20.96 -8.99
N PRO A 230 -6.72 21.96 -9.86
CA PRO A 230 -6.83 21.74 -11.30
C PRO A 230 -5.58 21.02 -11.83
N LEU A 231 -5.76 19.90 -12.54
CA LEU A 231 -4.67 19.13 -13.15
C LEU A 231 -3.85 19.98 -14.14
N GLY A 232 -4.47 20.94 -14.82
CA GLY A 232 -3.77 21.87 -15.71
C GLY A 232 -2.83 22.85 -15.00
N LEU A 233 -2.98 23.04 -13.68
CA LEU A 233 -2.10 23.88 -12.85
C LEU A 233 -1.01 23.08 -12.14
N ILE A 234 -1.04 21.75 -12.24
CA ILE A 234 0.04 20.90 -11.73
C ILE A 234 1.23 21.11 -12.66
N SER A 235 1.98 22.20 -12.42
CA SER A 235 3.22 22.48 -13.10
C SER A 235 4.17 21.35 -12.78
N TYR A 236 4.67 20.71 -13.83
CA TYR A 236 5.68 19.68 -13.72
C TYR A 236 7.00 20.35 -13.35
N GLU A 237 7.19 20.65 -12.06
CA GLU A 237 8.53 20.93 -11.56
C GLU A 237 9.30 19.61 -11.62
N SER A 238 10.21 19.50 -12.58
CA SER A 238 10.94 18.28 -12.92
C SER A 238 11.98 17.85 -11.87
N GLY A 239 11.74 18.09 -10.58
CA GLY A 239 12.78 17.94 -9.55
C GLY A 239 12.31 17.68 -8.12
N SER A 240 11.02 17.65 -7.82
CA SER A 240 10.53 17.27 -6.49
C SER A 240 10.50 15.75 -6.37
N GLU A 241 11.63 15.17 -5.99
CA GLU A 241 11.72 13.78 -5.57
C GLU A 241 10.78 13.58 -4.38
N MET A 242 9.72 12.81 -4.58
CA MET A 242 8.72 12.53 -3.56
C MET A 242 9.39 11.67 -2.48
N THR A 243 9.89 12.28 -1.42
CA THR A 243 10.47 11.56 -0.29
C THR A 243 9.34 10.79 0.39
N LEU A 244 9.24 9.50 0.08
CA LEU A 244 8.35 8.59 0.80
C LEU A 244 8.89 8.48 2.22
N VAL A 245 8.27 9.19 3.16
CA VAL A 245 8.58 9.05 4.58
C VAL A 245 8.03 7.69 5.00
N PRO A 246 8.88 6.72 5.41
CA PRO A 246 8.40 5.42 5.85
C PRO A 246 7.49 5.58 7.07
N PHE A 247 6.41 4.81 7.10
CA PHE A 247 5.46 4.80 8.20
C PHE A 247 6.11 4.20 9.47
N GLY A 248 6.46 5.06 10.41
CA GLY A 248 6.66 4.75 11.82
C GLY A 248 6.01 5.87 12.60
N ASP A 249 4.84 5.60 13.19
CA ASP A 249 4.00 6.49 13.99
C ASP A 249 3.79 7.92 13.45
N ILE A 250 2.55 8.23 13.04
CA ILE A 250 2.14 9.64 12.96
C ILE A 250 2.17 10.17 14.38
N ASP A 251 3.34 10.74 14.63
CA ASP A 251 3.77 11.41 15.81
C ASP A 251 2.84 12.56 16.16
N ASP A 252 1.71 12.36 16.84
CA ASP A 252 1.02 13.47 17.52
C ASP A 252 1.86 13.96 18.73
N THR A 253 3.20 13.76 18.71
CA THR A 253 4.12 14.37 19.64
C THR A 253 4.04 15.87 19.44
N VAL A 254 3.40 16.47 20.44
CA VAL A 254 3.90 17.65 21.13
C VAL A 254 5.41 17.73 20.91
N ARG A 255 5.84 18.60 19.98
CA ARG A 255 7.25 18.98 19.88
C ARG A 255 7.63 19.50 21.25
N ILE A 256 8.36 18.69 22.02
CA ILE A 256 8.89 19.09 23.31
C ILE A 256 9.75 20.34 23.01
N PRO A 257 9.41 21.51 23.58
CA PRO A 257 10.21 22.71 23.41
C PRO A 257 11.67 22.39 23.76
N GLN A 258 12.61 22.96 23.01
CA GLN A 258 14.05 22.69 23.20
C GLN A 258 14.49 22.83 24.68
N SER A 259 13.88 23.76 25.42
CA SER A 259 14.10 23.93 26.86
C SER A 259 13.68 22.71 27.70
N GLN A 260 12.56 22.06 27.38
CA GLN A 260 12.12 20.84 28.06
C GLN A 260 12.98 19.63 27.66
N LYS A 261 13.49 19.60 26.42
CA LYS A 261 14.45 18.58 25.97
C LYS A 261 15.75 18.65 26.79
N GLU A 262 16.29 19.85 26.96
CA GLU A 262 17.50 20.09 27.76
C GLU A 262 17.28 19.79 29.25
N GLU A 263 16.13 20.14 29.82
CA GLU A 263 15.79 19.81 31.20
C GLU A 263 15.70 18.29 31.41
N LEU A 264 15.06 17.56 30.47
CA LEU A 264 14.93 16.12 30.54
C LEU A 264 16.30 15.43 30.40
N GLN A 265 17.13 15.88 29.45
CA GLN A 265 18.51 15.42 29.31
C GLN A 265 19.31 15.63 30.61
N SER A 266 19.17 16.79 31.25
CA SER A 266 19.85 17.08 32.51
C SER A 266 19.37 16.16 33.64
N LYS A 267 18.08 15.86 33.75
CA LYS A 267 17.54 14.97 34.78
C LYS A 267 18.01 13.53 34.59
N ILE A 268 17.95 13.03 33.35
CA ILE A 268 18.42 11.68 33.01
C ILE A 268 19.92 11.57 33.28
N LYS A 269 20.72 12.53 32.81
CA LYS A 269 22.16 12.58 33.05
C LYS A 269 22.51 12.56 34.53
N LYS A 270 21.80 13.35 35.34
CA LYS A 270 21.97 13.37 36.80
C LYS A 270 21.67 12.02 37.43
N LYS A 271 20.54 11.40 37.09
CA LYS A 271 20.14 10.10 37.64
C LYS A 271 21.11 8.98 37.24
N ILE A 272 21.62 9.01 36.01
CA ILE A 272 22.69 8.11 35.55
C ILE A 272 23.93 8.32 36.41
N LEU A 273 24.41 9.57 36.58
CA LEU A 273 25.59 9.87 37.40
C LEU A 273 25.44 9.42 38.86
N GLU A 274 24.25 9.59 39.45
CA GLU A 274 23.93 9.08 40.79
C GLU A 274 23.97 7.54 40.86
N SER A 275 23.54 6.83 39.82
CA SER A 275 23.60 5.36 39.81
C SER A 275 25.04 4.80 39.69
N ILE A 276 25.96 5.57 39.11
CA ILE A 276 27.36 5.17 38.93
C ILE A 276 28.32 5.80 39.95
N SER A 277 27.84 6.65 40.87
CA SER A 277 28.68 7.23 41.92
C SER A 277 29.26 6.17 42.84
N ASP A 278 28.52 5.08 43.05
CA ASP A 278 28.94 3.96 43.90
C ASP A 278 30.07 3.12 43.27
N LEU A 279 30.37 3.34 41.98
CA LEU A 279 31.39 2.61 41.23
C LEU A 279 32.76 3.34 41.19
N GLU A 280 32.97 4.40 41.99
CA GLU A 280 34.18 5.25 41.99
C GLU A 280 34.53 5.87 40.61
N LEU A 281 33.56 5.85 39.69
CA LEU A 281 33.69 6.29 38.30
C LEU A 281 32.94 7.60 38.00
N GLY A 282 32.14 8.11 38.95
CA GLY A 282 31.20 9.21 38.72
C GLY A 282 31.83 10.45 38.07
N ASP A 283 33.00 10.90 38.56
CA ASP A 283 33.68 12.09 38.06
C ASP A 283 34.53 11.82 36.80
N LYS A 284 34.67 10.56 36.42
CA LYS A 284 35.60 10.09 35.41
C LYS A 284 34.91 9.66 34.11
N LEU A 285 33.58 9.70 34.05
CA LEU A 285 32.79 9.34 32.88
C LEU A 285 32.00 10.53 32.34
N ASN A 286 32.09 10.73 31.03
CA ASN A 286 31.26 11.66 30.30
C ASN A 286 30.03 10.91 29.77
N VAL A 287 28.86 11.29 30.28
CA VAL A 287 27.55 10.78 29.84
C VAL A 287 26.93 11.75 28.84
N ASN A 288 26.63 11.26 27.65
CA ASN A 288 25.82 11.94 26.64
C ASN A 288 24.51 11.17 26.41
N VAL A 289 23.38 11.88 26.34
CA VAL A 289 22.06 11.29 26.16
C VAL A 289 21.40 11.96 24.97
N GLU A 290 21.13 11.19 23.92
CA GLU A 290 20.37 11.64 22.78
C GLU A 290 18.90 11.26 22.97
N LEU A 291 18.06 12.26 22.78
CA LEU A 291 16.61 12.11 22.81
C LEU A 291 16.06 12.39 21.42
N ASP A 292 15.17 11.51 20.97
CA ASP A 292 14.30 11.76 19.83
C ASP A 292 12.85 11.75 20.29
N GLN A 293 12.13 12.83 20.00
CA GLN A 293 10.73 13.01 20.37
C GLN A 293 10.40 12.74 21.86
N GLY A 294 11.35 12.97 22.77
CA GLY A 294 11.19 12.75 24.21
C GLY A 294 11.54 11.35 24.70
N ASN A 295 11.76 10.41 23.78
CA ASN A 295 12.28 9.09 24.09
C ASN A 295 13.81 9.11 24.04
N ILE A 296 14.45 8.37 24.94
CA ILE A 296 15.88 8.14 24.87
C ILE A 296 16.13 7.22 23.67
N THR A 297 16.99 7.64 22.75
CA THR A 297 17.39 6.81 21.60
C THR A 297 18.78 6.26 21.77
N LYS A 298 19.67 7.02 22.43
CA LYS A 298 21.05 6.62 22.64
C LYS A 298 21.61 7.20 23.93
N VAL A 299 22.27 6.35 24.72
CA VAL A 299 23.11 6.77 25.85
C VAL A 299 24.55 6.40 25.50
N THR A 300 25.42 7.40 25.47
CA THR A 300 26.86 7.21 25.23
C THR A 300 27.63 7.47 26.51
N LEU A 301 28.35 6.45 26.98
CA LEU A 301 29.32 6.56 28.05
C LEU A 301 30.71 6.66 27.43
N SER A 302 31.44 7.72 27.73
CA SER A 302 32.82 7.90 27.28
C SER A 302 33.75 8.10 28.47
N PRO A 303 34.93 7.46 28.50
CA PRO A 303 35.92 7.75 29.52
C PRO A 303 36.33 9.22 29.43
N GLY A 304 36.39 9.89 30.58
CA GLY A 304 37.04 11.17 30.72
C GLY A 304 38.56 11.02 30.58
N ASN A 305 39.31 11.97 31.14
CA ASN A 305 40.77 11.99 31.03
C ASN A 305 41.41 10.91 31.93
N LEU A 306 41.27 9.64 31.53
CA LEU A 306 41.74 8.46 32.26
C LEU A 306 42.95 7.85 31.56
N HIS A 307 44.03 7.65 32.30
CA HIS A 307 45.27 7.05 31.81
C HIS A 307 45.41 5.54 32.11
N ASP A 308 44.45 4.93 32.83
CA ASP A 308 44.51 3.51 33.21
C ASP A 308 43.35 2.71 32.60
N TYR A 309 43.63 1.99 31.52
CA TYR A 309 42.64 1.27 30.72
C TYR A 309 42.18 -0.07 31.31
N SER A 310 42.93 -0.63 32.26
CA SER A 310 42.66 -1.98 32.79
C SER A 310 41.50 -1.99 33.79
N PHE A 311 41.41 -0.95 34.62
CA PHE A 311 40.32 -0.73 35.58
C PHE A 311 38.99 -0.37 34.89
N ILE A 312 39.06 0.15 33.66
CA ILE A 312 37.92 0.71 32.93
C ILE A 312 37.00 -0.38 32.40
N ALA A 313 37.51 -1.51 31.91
CA ALA A 313 36.68 -2.50 31.23
C ALA A 313 35.67 -3.20 32.17
N ASP A 314 36.10 -3.67 33.34
CA ASP A 314 35.21 -4.35 34.31
C ASP A 314 34.21 -3.37 34.94
N SER A 315 34.68 -2.16 35.26
CA SER A 315 33.86 -1.13 35.88
C SER A 315 32.86 -0.52 34.90
N MET A 316 33.19 -0.42 33.61
CA MET A 316 32.24 -0.04 32.56
C MET A 316 31.15 -1.09 32.35
N GLY A 317 31.48 -2.39 32.41
CA GLY A 317 30.49 -3.46 32.31
C GLY A 317 29.40 -3.34 33.38
N LYS A 318 29.81 -3.08 34.63
CA LYS A 318 28.91 -2.84 35.77
C LYS A 318 28.10 -1.56 35.63
N ALA A 319 28.73 -0.48 35.15
CA ALA A 319 28.04 0.77 34.89
C ALA A 319 26.95 0.64 33.81
N ILE A 320 27.21 -0.09 32.72
CA ILE A 320 26.20 -0.34 31.66
C ILE A 320 25.00 -1.11 32.22
N ALA A 321 25.26 -2.17 32.99
CA ALA A 321 24.20 -2.99 33.58
C ALA A 321 23.31 -2.15 34.54
N SER A 322 23.95 -1.35 35.40
CA SER A 322 23.24 -0.47 36.33
C SER A 322 22.46 0.64 35.61
N VAL A 323 23.03 1.23 34.56
CA VAL A 323 22.34 2.26 33.75
C VAL A 323 21.14 1.66 33.03
N LYS A 324 21.27 0.46 32.46
CA LYS A 324 20.17 -0.20 31.77
C LYS A 324 18.99 -0.47 32.70
N GLU A 325 19.25 -1.03 33.88
CA GLU A 325 18.23 -1.32 34.89
C GLU A 325 17.51 -0.05 35.36
N ASN A 326 18.27 1.00 35.70
CA ASN A 326 17.71 2.25 36.21
C ASN A 326 16.97 3.08 35.14
N VAL A 327 17.40 3.00 33.88
CA VAL A 327 16.75 3.72 32.77
C VAL A 327 15.49 2.98 32.30
N GLU A 328 15.48 1.65 32.32
CA GLU A 328 14.26 0.85 32.11
C GLU A 328 13.20 1.15 33.17
N GLU A 329 13.58 1.21 34.45
CA GLU A 329 12.66 1.53 35.56
C GLU A 329 12.13 2.97 35.48
N ALA A 330 12.98 3.94 35.12
CA ALA A 330 12.63 5.36 35.17
C ALA A 330 11.76 5.83 34.00
N VAL A 331 11.91 5.22 32.83
CA VAL A 331 11.40 5.81 31.58
C VAL A 331 10.84 4.78 30.58
N GLY A 332 10.84 3.48 30.91
CA GLY A 332 10.35 2.44 29.99
C GLY A 332 11.18 2.32 28.70
N PHE A 333 12.49 2.58 28.81
CA PHE A 333 13.42 2.58 27.68
C PHE A 333 13.60 1.18 27.07
N THR A 334 13.54 1.09 25.74
CA THR A 334 13.77 -0.15 24.97
C THR A 334 14.92 -0.05 23.98
N GLY A 335 15.69 1.06 24.02
CA GLY A 335 16.76 1.36 23.07
C GLY A 335 18.11 0.71 23.39
N GLU A 336 19.08 0.94 22.50
CA GLU A 336 20.43 0.38 22.60
C GLU A 336 21.35 1.30 23.44
N VAL A 337 22.18 0.69 24.31
CA VAL A 337 23.20 1.40 25.10
C VAL A 337 24.55 1.15 24.45
N ASP A 338 25.08 2.15 23.76
CA ASP A 338 26.36 2.06 23.08
C ASP A 338 27.52 2.47 23.98
N VAL A 339 28.56 1.64 24.01
CA VAL A 339 29.83 2.00 24.63
C VAL A 339 30.85 2.32 23.55
N VAL A 340 31.25 3.58 23.50
CA VAL A 340 32.38 4.01 22.68
C VAL A 340 33.64 3.57 23.38
N LYS A 341 34.21 2.46 22.92
CA LYS A 341 35.53 2.00 23.39
C LYS A 341 36.56 3.06 23.01
N PRO A 342 37.48 3.44 23.91
CA PRO A 342 38.59 4.29 23.52
C PRO A 342 39.38 3.60 22.40
N MET A 343 39.66 4.37 21.35
CA MET A 343 40.43 3.91 20.19
C MET A 343 41.80 3.41 20.67
N ASP A 344 42.16 2.17 20.29
CA ASP A 344 43.47 1.61 20.58
C ASP A 344 44.55 2.48 19.89
N PRO A 345 45.49 3.09 20.63
CA PRO A 345 46.55 3.91 20.04
C PRO A 345 47.46 3.13 19.07
N ALA A 346 47.40 1.79 19.03
CA ALA A 346 48.14 0.96 18.09
C ALA A 346 47.49 0.81 16.69
N SER A 347 46.27 1.32 16.47
CA SER A 347 45.50 1.07 15.23
C SER A 347 45.78 2.02 14.06
N PHE A 348 46.76 2.92 14.16
CA PHE A 348 47.21 3.78 13.04
C PHE A 348 48.33 3.11 12.21
N ARG A 349 48.02 2.00 11.53
CA ARG A 349 48.82 1.52 10.38
C ARG A 349 47.89 0.97 9.28
N LEU A 350 47.77 1.78 8.23
CA LEU A 350 47.41 1.46 6.85
C LEU A 350 46.35 0.35 6.64
N GLN A 351 45.14 0.76 6.25
CA GLN A 351 44.44 0.11 5.14
C GLN A 351 43.54 1.12 4.43
N SER A 352 44.05 1.67 3.33
CA SER A 352 43.24 2.07 2.19
C SER A 352 42.75 0.80 1.50
N ILE A 353 41.45 0.52 1.51
CA ILE A 353 40.79 -0.35 0.54
C ILE A 353 39.39 0.24 0.31
N GLY A 354 39.06 0.50 -0.96
CA GLY A 354 37.73 0.96 -1.38
C GLY A 354 36.87 -0.14 -1.99
N PHE A 355 35.69 0.31 -2.44
CA PHE A 355 34.68 -0.32 -3.32
C PHE A 355 33.89 -1.47 -2.67
N GLU A 356 32.60 -1.70 -2.96
CA GLU A 356 31.78 -1.46 -4.17
C GLU A 356 30.40 -0.83 -3.86
#